data_AF-A0A382QA88-F1
#
_entry.id   AF-A0A382QA88-F1
#
_cell.length_a   1.000
_cell.length_b   1.000
_cell.length_c   1.000
_cell.angle_alpha   90.00
_cell.angle_beta   90.00
_cell.angle_gamma   90.00
#
_symmetry.space_group_name_H-M   'P 1'
#
loop_
_entity.id
_entity.type
_entity.pdbx_description
1 polymer ?
#
loop_
_entity_poly.entity_id
_entity_poly.type
_entity_poly.pdbx_seq_one_letter_code
_entity_poly.pdbx_strand_id
1 'polypeptide(L)' 'MRITICAVARARSGPTAEICQTYQKRLPWDVTIREVEARKYLKGDKRLGAEAQLLRDAIPKGATVIALDRKGKTLS' A
#
# COMPACT_ATOMS: atom_id res chain seq x y z
N MET A 1 -9.11 -14.92 -5.62
CA MET A 1 -7.76 -14.44 -5.24
C MET A 1 -7.90 -13.51 -4.05
N ARG A 2 -6.85 -13.36 -3.24
CA ARG A 2 -6.80 -12.40 -2.13
C ARG A 2 -5.68 -11.40 -2.41
N ILE A 3 -6.02 -10.12 -2.48
CA ILE A 3 -5.10 -9.04 -2.83
C ILE A 3 -5.03 -8.10 -1.64
N THR A 4 -3.81 -7.76 -1.22
CA THR A 4 -3.59 -6.77 -0.18
C THR A 4 -2.71 -5.65 -0.74
N ILE A 5 -3.23 -4.44 -0.74
CA ILE A 5 -2.50 -3.24 -1.14
C ILE A 5 -1.98 -2.58 0.13
N CYS A 6 -0.68 -2.71 0.38
CA CYS A 6 0.00 -2.00 1.47
C CYS A 6 0.50 -0.66 0.94
N ALA A 7 -0.06 0.45 1.42
CA ALA A 7 0.27 1.80 0.97
C ALA A 7 0.80 2.66 2.12
N VAL A 8 1.74 3.54 1.81
CA VAL A 8 2.29 4.51 2.77
C VAL A 8 1.47 5.79 2.69
N ALA A 9 1.23 6.40 3.85
CA ALA A 9 0.32 7.50 4.10
C ALA A 9 -1.16 7.12 3.93
N ARG A 10 -2.02 7.91 4.57
CA ARG A 10 -3.47 7.72 4.55
C ARG A 10 -4.09 8.55 3.45
N ALA A 11 -4.89 7.93 2.58
CA ALA A 11 -5.76 8.67 1.69
C ALA A 11 -6.76 9.46 2.54
N ARG A 12 -6.71 10.79 2.45
CA ARG A 12 -7.77 11.62 3.02
C ARG A 12 -9.05 11.37 2.23
N SER A 13 -10.19 11.48 2.90
CA SER A 13 -11.50 11.50 2.24
C SER A 13 -11.48 12.47 1.05
N GLY A 14 -11.82 11.97 -0.13
CA GLY A 14 -11.76 12.72 -1.38
C GLY A 14 -11.78 11.82 -2.62
N PRO A 15 -11.62 12.40 -3.82
CA PRO A 15 -11.81 11.70 -5.09
C PRO A 15 -10.94 10.45 -5.26
N THR A 16 -9.71 10.47 -4.73
CA THR A 16 -8.79 9.33 -4.78
C THR A 16 -9.29 8.14 -3.95
N ALA A 17 -9.93 8.39 -2.80
CA ALA A 17 -10.50 7.32 -1.99
C ALA A 17 -11.75 6.74 -2.66
N GLU A 18 -12.59 7.59 -3.25
CA GLU A 18 -13.81 7.19 -3.95
C GLU A 18 -13.52 6.34 -5.19
N ILE A 19 -12.52 6.71 -5.99
CA ILE A 19 -12.13 5.92 -7.16
C ILE A 19 -11.58 4.55 -6.75
N CYS A 20 -10.74 4.49 -5.70
CA CYS A 20 -10.26 3.23 -5.16
C CYS A 20 -11.42 2.33 -4.70
N GLN A 21 -12.38 2.88 -3.96
CA GLN A 21 -13.55 2.12 -3.50
C GLN A 21 -14.42 1.65 -4.67
N THR A 22 -14.57 2.48 -5.72
CA THR A 22 -15.33 2.12 -6.93
C THR A 22 -14.71 0.92 -7.62
N TYR A 23 -13.39 0.90 -7.81
CA TYR A 23 -12.70 -0.25 -8.41
C TYR A 23 -12.72 -1.47 -7.50
N GLN A 24 -12.54 -1.28 -6.19
CA GLN A 24 -12.61 -2.37 -5.21
C GLN A 24 -13.96 -3.11 -5.30
N LYS A 25 -15.09 -2.39 -5.42
CA LYS A 25 -16.43 -2.98 -5.58
C LYS A 25 -16.65 -3.72 -6.89
N ARG A 26 -15.90 -3.37 -7.94
CA ARG A 26 -16.01 -4.00 -9.27
C ARG A 26 -15.18 -5.27 -9.39
N LEU A 27 -14.16 -5.43 -8.56
CA LEU A 27 -13.31 -6.60 -8.57
C LEU A 27 -14.02 -7.80 -7.93
N PRO A 28 -13.97 -9.00 -8.54
CA PRO A 28 -14.57 -10.21 -7.98
C PRO A 28 -13.73 -10.86 -6.87
N TRP A 29 -12.67 -10.18 -6.41
CA TRP A 29 -11.68 -10.72 -5.47
C TRP A 29 -11.74 -9.98 -4.13
N ASP A 30 -11.26 -10.65 -3.08
CA ASP A 30 -11.08 -10.03 -1.77
C ASP A 30 -9.86 -9.11 -1.81
N VAL A 31 -10.12 -7.80 -1.95
CA VAL A 31 -9.11 -6.74 -2.03
C VAL A 31 -9.16 -5.93 -0.74
N THR A 32 -8.07 -5.93 0.01
CA THR A 32 -7.94 -5.11 1.23
C THR A 32 -6.86 -4.05 1.03
N ILE A 33 -7.17 -2.80 1.34
CA ILE A 33 -6.20 -1.71 1.36
C ILE A 33 -5.76 -1.48 2.80
N ARG A 34 -4.45 -1.61 3.06
CA ARG A 34 -3.82 -1.39 4.36
C ARG A 34 -2.92 -0.17 4.26
N GLU A 35 -3.33 0.91 4.89
CA GLU A 35 -2.57 2.16 4.90
C GLU A 35 -1.73 2.24 6.17
N VAL A 36 -0.44 2.57 6.01
CA VAL A 36 0.49 2.76 7.11
C VAL A 36 1.04 4.18 7.12
N GLU A 37 1.13 4.80 8.28
CA GLU A 37 1.64 6.16 8.43
C GLU A 37 2.81 6.16 9.42
N ALA A 38 4.01 6.53 8.94
CA ALA A 38 5.14 6.76 9.83
C ALA A 38 4.96 8.05 10.63
N ARG A 39 5.55 8.09 11.82
CA ARG A 39 5.43 9.25 12.72
C ARG A 39 5.97 10.52 12.05
N LYS A 40 5.16 11.58 12.08
CA LYS A 40 5.40 12.85 11.34
C LYS A 40 6.72 13.57 11.67
N TYR A 41 7.34 13.28 12.82
CA TYR A 41 8.61 13.90 13.21
C TYR A 41 9.85 13.22 12.60
N LEU A 42 9.70 12.01 12.04
CA LEU A 42 10.79 11.32 11.37
C LEU A 42 11.05 11.97 10.00
N LYS A 43 12.33 12.23 9.68
CA LYS A 43 12.77 12.85 8.43
C LYS A 43 13.81 11.98 7.73
N GLY A 44 13.90 12.12 6.40
CA GLY A 44 14.89 11.44 5.56
C GLY A 44 14.91 9.93 5.76
N ASP A 45 16.09 9.36 5.88
CA ASP A 45 16.31 7.90 5.97
C ASP A 45 15.62 7.26 7.18
N LYS A 46 15.47 7.98 8.28
CA LYS A 46 14.75 7.48 9.47
C LYS A 46 13.26 7.29 9.19
N ARG A 47 12.68 8.16 8.36
CA ARG A 47 11.29 8.02 7.92
C ARG A 47 11.16 6.85 6.96
N LEU A 48 12.06 6.74 5.98
CA LEU A 48 12.07 5.65 5.02
C LEU A 48 12.20 4.28 5.70
N GLY A 49 13.10 4.14 6.68
CA GLY A 49 13.26 2.91 7.45
C GLY A 49 12.01 2.54 8.27
N ALA A 50 11.36 3.54 8.88
CA ALA A 50 10.11 3.31 9.61
C ALA A 50 8.94 2.91 8.69
N GLU A 51 8.80 3.57 7.53
CA GLU A 51 7.80 3.21 6.52
C GLU A 51 8.04 1.80 5.98
N ALA A 52 9.30 1.44 5.72
CA ALA A 52 9.66 0.10 5.28
C ALA A 52 9.29 -0.98 6.31
N GLN A 53 9.52 -0.72 7.60
CA GLN A 53 9.14 -1.66 8.67
C GLN A 53 7.62 -1.82 8.74
N LEU A 54 6.87 -0.72 8.75
CA LEU A 54 5.41 -0.75 8.78
C LEU A 54 4.81 -1.49 7.57
N LEU A 55 5.37 -1.29 6.37
CA LEU A 55 4.94 -2.02 5.18
C LEU A 55 5.20 -3.53 5.33
N ARG A 56 6.37 -3.94 5.83
CA ARG A 56 6.68 -5.36 6.06
C ARG A 56 5.69 -6.00 7.02
N ASP A 57 5.36 -5.30 8.11
CA ASP A 57 4.44 -5.81 9.14
C ASP A 57 2.99 -5.89 8.60
N ALA A 58 2.64 -5.08 7.60
CA ALA A 58 1.33 -5.10 6.96
C ALA A 58 1.14 -6.25 5.95
N ILE A 59 2.23 -6.86 5.44
CA ILE A 59 2.20 -7.93 4.44
C ILE A 59 1.68 -9.24 5.07
N PRO A 60 0.64 -9.87 4.51
CA PRO A 60 0.18 -11.18 4.97
C PRO A 60 1.26 -12.26 4.83
N LYS A 61 1.36 -13.15 5.82
CA LYS A 61 2.29 -14.29 5.77
C LYS A 61 2.00 -15.19 4.56
N GLY A 62 3.04 -15.58 3.83
CA GLY A 62 2.94 -16.46 2.66
C GLY A 62 2.39 -15.78 1.40
N ALA A 63 2.21 -14.45 1.40
CA ALA A 63 1.80 -13.72 0.21
C ALA A 63 2.96 -13.56 -0.79
N THR A 64 2.65 -13.66 -2.09
CA THR A 64 3.55 -13.18 -3.15
C THR A 64 3.61 -11.66 -3.09
N VAL A 65 4.80 -11.12 -2.87
CA VAL A 65 5.01 -9.68 -2.69
C VAL A 65 5.36 -9.04 -4.03
N ILE A 66 4.59 -8.03 -4.43
CA ILE A 66 4.85 -7.19 -5.60
C ILE A 66 5.08 -5.77 -5.10
N ALA A 67 6.30 -5.25 -5.29
CA ALA A 67 6.65 -3.87 -4.96
C ALA A 67 6.52 -2.98 -6.20
N LEU A 68 5.83 -1.85 -6.05
CA LEU A 68 5.76 -0.81 -7.08
C LEU A 68 6.95 0.13 -6.91
N ASP A 69 7.94 0.03 -7.81
CA ASP A 69 9.12 0.88 -7.82
C ASP A 69 9.37 1.41 -9.24
N ARG A 70 9.78 2.68 -9.35
CA ARG A 70 10.06 3.35 -10.64
C ARG A 70 11.20 2.70 -11.44
N LYS A 71 12.12 1.99 -10.77
CA LYS A 71 13.23 1.22 -11.37
C LYS A 71 12.86 -0.26 -11.55
N GLY A 72 11.61 -0.63 -11.29
CA GLY A 72 11.12 -1.99 -11.45
C GLY A 72 11.04 -2.44 -12.92
N LYS A 73 10.58 -3.67 -13.11
CA LYS A 73 10.35 -4.24 -14.45
C LYS A 73 9.06 -3.67 -15.03
N THR A 74 9.12 -3.11 -16.23
CA THR A 74 7.91 -2.78 -17.00
C THR A 74 7.27 -4.07 -17.50
N LEU A 75 5.96 -4.20 -17.30
CA LEU A 75 5.14 -5.30 -17.82
C LEU A 75 4.18 -4.71 -18.86
N SER A 76 3.80 -5.52 -19.85
CA SER A 76 2.87 -5.17 -20.94
C SER A 76 1.61 -6.00 -20.88
#